data_AF-A0A6I9Y1A0-F1
#
_entry.id   AF-A0A6I9Y1A0-F1
#
_cell.length_a   1.000
_cell.length_b   1.000
_cell.length_c   1.000
_cell.angle_alpha   90.00
_cell.angle_beta   90.00
_cell.angle_gamma   90.00
#
_symmetry.space_group_name_H-M   'P 1'
#
loop_
_entity.id
_entity.type
_entity.pdbx_description
1 polymer ?
#
loop_
_entity_poly.entity_id
_entity_poly.type
_entity_poly.pdbx_seq_one_letter_code
_entity_poly.pdbx_strand_id
1 'polypeptide(L)'
;SSKFKSYLYFEEKDFVDKAEKSLKQALGSQIIFYKNGASQGVAYRDIFEGVYFPAVSLYKGCTVSINFGPYFKYPPRDISYRPVSDMGWVAVVEHTLADVLYHVETEVDGRRSPPWEP
;
A
#
# COMPACT_ATOMS: atom_id res chain seq x y z
N SER A 1 15.95 -10.45 -13.91
CA SER A 1 16.06 -11.14 -12.62
C SER A 1 17.52 -11.32 -12.28
N SER A 2 17.86 -11.16 -11.01
CA SER A 2 19.23 -11.29 -10.49
C SER A 2 19.32 -12.53 -9.62
N LYS A 3 20.42 -13.30 -9.75
CA LYS A 3 20.64 -14.52 -8.95
C LYS A 3 21.58 -14.19 -7.78
N PHE A 4 21.08 -14.26 -6.55
CA PHE A 4 21.89 -14.06 -5.35
C PHE A 4 21.70 -15.23 -4.38
N LYS A 5 22.82 -15.84 -3.93
CA LYS A 5 22.84 -17.04 -3.06
C LYS A 5 21.84 -18.13 -3.48
N SER A 6 21.79 -18.44 -4.79
CA SER A 6 20.89 -19.44 -5.40
C SER A 6 19.38 -19.11 -5.40
N TYR A 7 18.98 -17.90 -4.98
CA TYR A 7 17.61 -17.41 -5.11
C TYR A 7 17.49 -16.42 -6.28
N LEU A 8 16.33 -16.42 -6.92
CA LEU A 8 15.94 -15.49 -7.98
C LEU A 8 15.26 -14.27 -7.36
N TYR A 9 15.69 -13.08 -7.74
CA TYR A 9 15.09 -11.80 -7.35
C TYR A 9 14.66 -11.03 -8.59
N PHE A 10 13.53 -10.33 -8.49
CA PHE A 10 13.11 -9.33 -9.47
C PHE A 10 13.56 -7.95 -8.99
N GLU A 11 14.03 -7.13 -9.91
CA GLU A 11 14.43 -5.75 -9.63
C GLU A 11 13.36 -4.83 -10.23
N GLU A 12 12.72 -4.04 -9.38
CA GLU A 12 11.82 -2.96 -9.79
C GLU A 12 12.56 -1.62 -9.67
N LYS A 13 12.29 -0.71 -10.60
CA LYS A 13 12.86 0.65 -10.57
C LYS A 13 11.90 1.57 -9.83
N ASP A 14 12.30 2.04 -8.66
CA ASP A 14 11.56 3.07 -7.94
C ASP A 14 11.84 4.47 -8.54
N PHE A 15 10.80 5.21 -8.93
CA PHE A 15 10.92 6.58 -9.45
C PHE A 15 10.62 7.64 -8.38
N VAL A 16 11.26 7.54 -7.22
CA VAL A 16 10.95 8.34 -6.00
C VAL A 16 11.06 9.85 -6.23
N ASP A 17 12.15 10.32 -6.85
CA ASP A 17 12.47 11.75 -6.95
C ASP A 17 11.51 12.57 -7.83
N LYS A 18 10.84 11.93 -8.79
CA LYS A 18 9.85 12.59 -9.66
C LYS A 18 8.49 12.72 -8.99
N ALA A 19 8.12 11.77 -8.13
CA ALA A 19 6.83 11.74 -7.46
C ALA A 19 6.70 12.83 -6.38
N GLU A 20 7.76 13.08 -5.61
CA GLU A 20 7.74 14.05 -4.50
C GLU A 20 7.41 15.49 -4.92
N LYS A 21 7.82 15.90 -6.13
CA LYS A 21 7.62 17.28 -6.62
C LYS A 21 6.20 17.58 -7.12
N SER A 22 5.35 16.55 -7.26
CA SER A 22 3.98 16.68 -7.79
C SER A 22 2.90 16.13 -6.85
N LEU A 23 3.21 15.92 -5.57
CA LEU A 23 2.27 15.36 -4.60
C LEU A 23 1.08 16.32 -4.41
N LYS A 24 -0.12 15.84 -4.76
CA LYS A 24 -1.38 16.53 -4.52
C LYS A 24 -1.98 16.03 -3.21
N GLN A 25 -2.68 16.89 -2.49
CA GLN A 25 -3.41 16.46 -1.29
C GLN A 25 -4.71 15.76 -1.68
N ALA A 26 -4.94 14.59 -1.10
CA ALA A 26 -6.21 13.88 -1.20
C ALA A 26 -7.20 14.51 -0.20
N LEU A 27 -8.00 15.48 -0.65
CA LEU A 27 -8.92 16.22 0.22
C LEU A 27 -9.93 15.28 0.90
N GLY A 28 -10.12 15.44 2.21
CA GLY A 28 -11.00 14.61 3.03
C GLY A 28 -10.34 13.32 3.55
N SER A 29 -9.12 13.00 3.11
CA SER A 29 -8.35 11.88 3.67
C SER A 29 -7.88 12.17 5.09
N GLN A 30 -7.79 11.14 5.92
CA GLN A 30 -7.43 11.28 7.34
C GLN A 30 -6.67 10.06 7.86
N ILE A 31 -5.79 10.29 8.83
CA ILE A 31 -5.19 9.25 9.68
C ILE A 31 -5.70 9.49 11.10
N ILE A 32 -6.32 8.47 11.70
CA ILE A 32 -6.89 8.52 13.06
C ILE A 32 -6.13 7.54 13.94
N PHE A 33 -5.73 7.97 15.13
CA PHE A 33 -5.10 7.09 16.12
C PHE A 33 -6.12 6.60 17.14
N TYR A 34 -5.97 5.34 17.54
CA TYR A 34 -6.81 4.70 18.55
C TYR A 34 -5.95 4.14 19.67
N LYS A 35 -6.44 4.27 20.91
CA LYS A 35 -5.86 3.62 22.08
C LYS A 35 -6.91 2.70 22.68
N ASN A 36 -6.69 1.39 22.57
CA ASN A 36 -7.63 0.36 23.06
C ASN A 36 -9.08 0.55 22.55
N GLY A 37 -9.23 0.92 21.28
CA GLY A 37 -10.54 1.15 20.64
C GLY A 37 -11.14 2.54 20.84
N ALA A 38 -10.57 3.38 21.71
CA ALA A 38 -10.99 4.78 21.85
C ALA A 38 -10.21 5.68 20.89
N SER A 39 -10.92 6.41 20.03
CA SER A 39 -10.32 7.41 19.13
C SER A 39 -9.57 8.47 19.95
N GLN A 40 -8.34 8.77 19.55
CA GLN A 40 -7.50 9.85 20.08
C GLN A 40 -7.59 11.12 19.21
N GLY A 41 -8.50 11.12 18.23
CA GLY A 41 -8.65 12.19 17.26
C GLY A 41 -7.85 11.95 15.97
N VAL A 42 -8.03 12.89 15.04
CA VAL A 42 -7.36 12.89 13.74
C VAL A 42 -5.92 13.35 13.91
N ALA A 43 -4.96 12.48 13.58
CA ALA A 43 -3.54 12.78 13.61
C ALA A 43 -3.11 13.61 12.37
N TYR A 44 -3.63 13.27 11.20
CA TYR A 44 -3.35 13.97 9.94
C TYR A 44 -4.62 14.10 9.10
N ARG A 45 -4.76 15.23 8.39
CA ARG A 45 -5.83 15.51 7.42
C ARG A 45 -5.22 15.84 6.07
N ASP A 46 -5.95 15.57 5.00
CA ASP A 46 -5.60 15.95 3.64
C ASP A 46 -4.17 15.47 3.28
N ILE A 47 -3.90 14.19 3.56
CA ILE A 47 -2.61 13.56 3.27
C ILE A 47 -2.35 13.52 1.76
N PHE A 48 -1.08 13.48 1.38
CA PHE A 48 -0.72 13.43 -0.03
C PHE A 48 -1.23 12.16 -0.71
N GLU A 49 -1.56 12.26 -1.99
CA GLU A 49 -1.91 11.12 -2.83
C GLU A 49 -0.71 10.19 -2.97
N GLY A 50 -0.96 8.89 -2.82
CA GLY A 50 0.08 7.87 -2.93
C GLY A 50 -0.34 6.56 -2.28
N VAL A 51 0.50 5.55 -2.44
CA VAL A 51 0.33 4.27 -1.76
C VAL A 51 1.08 4.33 -0.43
N TYR A 52 0.37 4.06 0.66
CA TYR A 52 0.94 4.08 2.02
C TYR A 52 1.02 2.66 2.58
N PHE A 53 2.18 2.32 3.12
CA PHE A 53 2.41 1.05 3.80
C PHE A 53 2.60 1.29 5.31
N PRO A 54 2.01 0.46 6.19
CA PRO A 54 2.24 0.58 7.62
C PRO A 54 3.71 0.32 7.95
N ALA A 55 4.34 1.25 8.64
CA ALA A 55 5.75 1.17 9.03
C ALA A 55 5.91 1.33 10.54
N VAL A 56 6.90 0.66 11.11
CA VAL A 56 7.26 0.80 12.51
C VAL A 56 8.77 1.04 12.63
N SER A 57 9.13 2.11 13.34
CA SER A 57 10.51 2.41 13.68
C SER A 57 10.79 2.01 15.13
N LEU A 58 11.95 1.38 15.38
CA LEU A 58 12.35 0.88 16.69
C LEU A 58 13.55 1.68 17.22
N TYR A 59 13.53 1.99 18.51
CA TYR A 59 14.64 2.66 19.18
C TYR A 59 15.02 1.91 20.46
N LYS A 60 16.32 1.74 20.73
CA LYS A 60 16.89 1.18 21.98
C LYS A 60 16.18 -0.08 22.52
N GLY A 61 16.25 -1.19 21.79
CA GLY A 61 15.83 -2.49 22.31
C GLY A 61 14.31 -2.65 22.52
N CYS A 62 13.48 -1.75 21.99
CA CYS A 62 12.04 -1.92 21.99
C CYS A 62 11.63 -3.17 21.20
N THR A 63 10.71 -3.95 21.77
CA THR A 63 10.03 -5.05 21.08
C THR A 63 8.56 -4.69 20.94
N VAL A 64 8.04 -4.86 19.73
CA VAL A 64 6.64 -4.62 19.38
C VAL A 64 6.14 -5.79 18.55
N SER A 65 4.84 -6.05 18.63
CA SER A 65 4.15 -7.00 17.78
C SER A 65 3.01 -6.28 17.08
N ILE A 66 2.81 -6.60 15.81
CA ILE A 66 1.76 -6.01 14.97
C ILE A 66 0.73 -7.10 14.68
N ASN A 67 -0.54 -6.75 14.85
CA ASN A 67 -1.66 -7.58 14.45
C ASN A 67 -2.36 -6.93 13.26
N PHE A 68 -2.27 -7.54 12.08
CA PHE A 68 -2.87 -7.05 10.84
C PHE A 68 -4.36 -7.42 10.68
N GLY A 69 -4.94 -8.11 11.67
CA GLY A 69 -6.31 -8.60 11.65
C GLY A 69 -6.40 -10.07 11.23
N PRO A 70 -7.62 -10.61 11.06
CA PRO A 70 -8.91 -9.90 11.19
C PRO A 70 -9.37 -9.73 12.64
N TYR A 71 -8.72 -10.42 13.60
CA TYR A 71 -9.16 -10.46 14.99
C TYR A 71 -8.48 -9.38 15.83
N PHE A 72 -9.15 -8.24 16.00
CA PHE A 72 -8.69 -7.18 16.90
C PHE A 72 -9.29 -7.31 18.29
N LYS A 73 -8.48 -7.02 19.32
CA LYS A 73 -8.97 -6.94 20.71
C LYS A 73 -9.97 -5.79 20.89
N TYR A 74 -9.76 -4.69 20.18
CA TYR A 74 -10.61 -3.49 20.23
C TYR A 74 -10.79 -2.92 18.80
N PRO A 75 -11.71 -3.46 18.00
CA PRO A 75 -11.97 -2.93 16.66
C PRO A 75 -12.60 -1.52 16.72
N PRO A 76 -12.34 -0.64 15.72
CA PRO A 76 -13.04 0.63 15.58
C PRO A 76 -14.56 0.43 15.51
N ARG A 77 -15.33 1.37 16.07
CA ARG A 77 -16.81 1.31 16.11
C ARG A 77 -17.48 2.47 15.40
N ASP A 78 -16.70 3.50 15.12
CA ASP A 78 -17.09 4.81 14.59
C ASP A 78 -16.87 4.93 13.09
N ILE A 79 -16.16 3.97 12.47
CA ILE A 79 -15.87 3.96 11.04
C ILE A 79 -16.07 2.56 10.44
N SER A 80 -16.34 2.54 9.14
CA SER A 80 -16.16 1.33 8.34
C SER A 80 -14.67 1.13 8.05
N TYR A 81 -14.18 -0.10 8.14
CA TYR A 81 -12.77 -0.42 7.90
C TYR A 81 -12.59 -1.82 7.30
N ARG A 82 -11.43 -2.04 6.68
CA ARG A 82 -10.96 -3.38 6.25
C ARG A 82 -9.60 -3.66 6.90
N PRO A 83 -9.39 -4.86 7.49
CA PRO A 83 -8.08 -5.22 8.04
C PRO A 83 -7.03 -5.39 6.95
N VAL A 84 -5.76 -5.23 7.32
CA VAL A 84 -4.64 -5.45 6.40
C VAL A 84 -4.55 -6.91 5.97
N SER A 85 -5.02 -7.85 6.79
CA SER A 85 -5.15 -9.27 6.40
C SER A 85 -5.97 -9.48 5.13
N ASP A 86 -6.94 -8.61 4.85
CA ASP A 86 -7.77 -8.71 3.64
C ASP A 86 -7.03 -8.19 2.40
N MET A 87 -6.05 -7.30 2.58
CA MET A 87 -5.24 -6.77 1.47
C MET A 87 -4.29 -7.80 0.89
N GLY A 88 -3.90 -8.85 1.62
CA GLY A 88 -2.99 -9.87 1.10
C GLY A 88 -3.49 -10.52 -0.19
N TRP A 89 -4.78 -10.79 -0.29
CA TRP A 89 -5.39 -11.33 -1.51
C TRP A 89 -5.52 -10.26 -2.60
N VAL A 90 -5.87 -9.03 -2.23
CA VAL A 90 -5.99 -7.90 -3.19
C VAL A 90 -4.65 -7.60 -3.83
N ALA A 91 -3.56 -7.55 -3.06
CA ALA A 91 -2.22 -7.33 -3.58
C ALA A 91 -1.76 -8.47 -4.50
N VAL A 92 -2.07 -9.73 -4.16
CA VAL A 92 -1.80 -10.88 -5.02
C VAL A 92 -2.59 -10.78 -6.33
N VAL A 93 -3.88 -10.44 -6.28
CA VAL A 93 -4.71 -10.23 -7.47
C VAL A 93 -4.19 -9.07 -8.31
N GLU A 94 -3.84 -7.93 -7.70
CA GLU A 94 -3.29 -6.78 -8.41
C GLU A 94 -1.95 -7.09 -9.08
N HIS A 95 -1.02 -7.77 -8.38
CA HIS A 95 0.26 -8.16 -8.97
C HIS A 95 0.07 -9.19 -10.08
N THR A 96 -0.77 -10.21 -9.87
CA THR A 96 -1.04 -11.21 -10.93
C THR A 96 -1.72 -10.60 -12.15
N LEU A 97 -2.63 -9.64 -11.97
CA LEU A 97 -3.21 -8.88 -13.08
C LEU A 97 -2.18 -7.99 -13.76
N ALA A 98 -1.31 -7.33 -13.00
CA ALA A 98 -0.22 -6.54 -13.54
C ALA A 98 0.75 -7.40 -14.36
N ASP A 99 1.08 -8.61 -13.88
CA ASP A 99 1.89 -9.57 -14.59
C ASP A 99 1.20 -10.02 -15.88
N VAL A 100 -0.08 -10.40 -15.83
CA VAL A 100 -0.84 -10.79 -17.04
C VAL A 100 -0.88 -9.64 -18.04
N LEU A 101 -1.17 -8.42 -17.59
CA LEU A 101 -1.18 -7.24 -18.44
C LEU A 101 0.19 -6.98 -19.05
N TYR A 102 1.26 -7.03 -18.27
CA TYR A 102 2.62 -6.87 -18.77
C TYR A 102 2.94 -7.91 -19.84
N HIS A 103 2.62 -9.19 -19.62
CA HIS A 103 2.85 -10.22 -20.63
C HIS A 103 2.03 -9.97 -21.90
N VAL A 104 0.76 -9.59 -21.77
CA VAL A 104 -0.09 -9.23 -22.92
C VAL A 104 0.47 -8.01 -23.67
N GLU A 105 0.88 -6.97 -22.96
CA GLU A 105 1.45 -5.74 -23.53
C GLU A 105 2.82 -5.97 -24.17
N THR A 106 3.59 -6.95 -23.69
CA THR A 106 4.92 -7.28 -24.21
C THR A 106 4.87 -8.30 -25.36
N GLU A 107 3.87 -9.19 -25.38
CA GLU A 107 3.64 -10.14 -26.47
C GLU A 107 2.93 -9.52 -27.69
N VAL A 108 2.15 -8.44 -27.49
CA VAL A 108 1.50 -7.69 -28.57
C VAL A 108 2.34 -6.46 -28.93
N ASP A 109 3.24 -6.62 -29.89
CA ASP A 109 3.97 -5.49 -30.50
C ASP A 109 2.98 -4.45 -31.06
N GLY A 110 2.99 -3.24 -30.50
CA GLY A 110 2.35 -2.06 -31.08
C GLY A 110 1.19 -1.45 -30.28
N ARG A 111 1.55 -0.51 -29.39
CA ARG A 111 0.75 0.64 -28.89
C ARG A 111 -0.76 0.62 -29.20
N ARG A 112 -1.57 0.01 -28.33
CA ARG A 112 -2.98 0.39 -28.16
C ARG A 112 -3.42 0.23 -26.71
N SER A 113 -3.16 1.24 -25.89
CA SER A 113 -3.96 1.46 -24.69
C SER A 113 -5.42 1.74 -25.14
N PRO A 114 -6.45 1.19 -24.49
CA PRO A 114 -7.81 1.64 -24.72
C PRO A 114 -7.93 3.15 -24.42
N PRO A 115 -8.87 3.87 -25.07
CA PRO A 115 -9.04 5.30 -24.84
C PRO A 115 -9.33 5.55 -23.36
N TRP A 116 -8.58 6.48 -22.76
CA TRP A 116 -8.90 7.02 -21.44
C TRP A 116 -10.16 7.87 -21.60
N GLU A 117 -11.30 7.44 -21.06
CA GLU A 117 -12.48 8.31 -20.93
C GLU A 117 -12.43 9.10 -19.61
N PRO A 118 -12.81 10.38 -19.62
CA PRO A 118 -12.72 11.29 -18.48
C PRO A 118 -13.71 11.01 -17.34
#